data_AF-A0A1B2YTS1-F1
#
_entry.id   AF-A0A1B2YTS1-F1
#
_cell.length_a   1.000
_cell.length_b   1.000
_cell.length_c   1.000
_cell.angle_alpha   90.00
_cell.angle_beta   90.00
_cell.angle_gamma   90.00
#
_symmetry.space_group_name_H-M   'P 1'
#
loop_
_entity.id
_entity.type
_entity.pdbx_description
1 polymer ?
#
loop_
_entity_poly.entity_id
_entity_poly.type
_entity_poly.pdbx_seq_one_letter_code
_entity_poly.pdbx_strand_id
1 'polypeptide(L)' 'MNEFHLYLISKKINPSSFERGNKLLYQEFKRAFAQSHPASFTAQKLFLLNKLRRKFLYQRPENLS' A
#
# COMPACT_ATOMS: atom_id res chain seq x y z
N MET A 1 6.23 -8.40 -9.77
CA MET A 1 5.69 -7.38 -8.84
C MET A 1 5.96 -6.00 -9.42
N ASN A 2 5.02 -5.06 -9.34
CA ASN A 2 5.23 -3.68 -9.82
C ASN A 2 5.74 -2.77 -8.69
N GLU A 3 6.24 -1.58 -9.04
CA GLU A 3 6.82 -0.61 -8.10
C GLU A 3 5.85 -0.23 -6.97
N PHE A 4 4.57 -0.03 -7.30
CA PHE A 4 3.53 0.27 -6.30
C PHE A 4 3.31 -0.90 -5.31
N HIS A 5 3.38 -2.15 -5.77
CA HIS A 5 3.34 -3.33 -4.90
C HIS A 5 4.50 -3.34 -3.91
N LEU A 6 5.73 -3.10 -4.39
CA LEU A 6 6.92 -3.05 -3.56
C LEU A 6 6.86 -1.89 -2.56
N TYR A 7 6.35 -0.75 -3.01
CA TYR A 7 6.07 0.41 -2.16
C TYR A 7 5.10 0.06 -1.02
N LEU A 8 3.95 -0.55 -1.33
CA LEU A 8 2.99 -0.95 -0.30
C LEU A 8 3.59 -1.91 0.73
N ILE A 9 4.37 -2.90 0.27
CA ILE A 9 5.10 -3.83 1.16
C ILE A 9 6.08 -3.07 2.06
N SER A 10 6.84 -2.11 1.52
CA SER A 10 7.74 -1.25 2.31
C SER A 10 7.02 -0.44 3.38
N LYS A 11 5.73 -0.11 3.15
CA LYS A 11 4.85 0.57 4.10
C LYS A 11 4.14 -0.39 5.06
N LYS A 12 4.50 -1.68 5.05
CA LYS A 12 3.87 -2.76 5.82
C LYS A 12 2.39 -2.96 5.48
N ILE A 13 2.02 -2.74 4.22
CA ILE A 13 0.66 -2.93 3.70
C ILE A 13 0.66 -4.11 2.74
N ASN A 14 -0.20 -5.12 2.97
CA ASN A 14 -0.36 -6.26 2.10
C ASN A 14 -1.11 -5.82 0.83
N PRO A 15 -0.47 -5.81 -0.35
CA PRO A 15 -1.08 -5.27 -1.55
C PRO A 15 -2.30 -6.06 -2.00
N SER A 16 -2.25 -7.39 -1.92
CA SER A 16 -3.33 -8.28 -2.34
C SER A 16 -4.55 -8.13 -1.42
N SER A 17 -4.34 -8.02 -0.11
CA SER A 17 -5.43 -7.76 0.85
C SER A 17 -6.02 -6.38 0.68
N PHE A 18 -5.20 -5.36 0.38
CA PHE A 18 -5.69 -4.02 0.07
C PHE A 18 -6.52 -3.99 -1.22
N GLU A 19 -6.04 -4.60 -2.31
CA GLU A 19 -6.77 -4.64 -3.59
C GLU A 19 -8.11 -5.36 -3.47
N ARG A 20 -8.17 -6.50 -2.76
CA ARG A 20 -9.43 -7.21 -2.51
C ARG A 20 -10.36 -6.45 -1.58
N GLY A 21 -9.81 -5.81 -0.54
CA GLY A 21 -10.61 -5.11 0.47
C GLY A 21 -11.16 -3.76 0.01
N ASN A 22 -10.50 -3.09 -0.94
CA ASN A 22 -11.01 -1.89 -1.59
C ASN A 22 -10.33 -1.66 -2.96
N LYS A 23 -10.90 -2.28 -4.00
CA LYS A 23 -10.39 -2.21 -5.37
C LYS A 23 -10.36 -0.79 -5.94
N LEU A 24 -11.39 0.03 -5.66
CA LEU A 24 -11.47 1.41 -6.14
C LEU A 24 -10.33 2.26 -5.58
N LEU A 25 -10.13 2.24 -4.25
CA LEU A 25 -9.07 2.99 -3.59
C LEU A 25 -7.68 2.50 -4.02
N TYR A 26 -7.51 1.18 -4.23
CA TYR A 26 -6.26 0.62 -4.74
C TYR A 26 -5.92 1.19 -6.13
N GLN A 27 -6.89 1.25 -7.05
CA GLN A 27 -6.67 1.80 -8.40
C GLN A 27 -6.41 3.31 -8.37
N GLU A 28 -7.12 4.07 -7.52
CA GLU A 28 -6.83 5.49 -7.30
C GLU A 28 -5.39 5.69 -6.82
N PHE A 29 -4.98 4.95 -5.79
CA PHE A 29 -3.64 5.07 -5.22
C PHE A 29 -2.57 4.65 -6.21
N LYS A 30 -2.79 3.59 -6.99
CA LYS A 30 -1.88 3.16 -8.04
C LYS A 30 -1.68 4.25 -9.10
N ARG A 31 -2.77 4.91 -9.54
CA ARG A 31 -2.71 6.02 -10.50
C ARG A 31 -2.02 7.25 -9.92
N ALA A 32 -2.32 7.62 -8.68
CA ALA A 32 -1.70 8.76 -8.02
C ALA A 32 -0.21 8.54 -7.72
N PHE A 33 0.17 7.30 -7.37
CA PHE A 33 1.56 6.90 -7.19
C PHE A 33 2.35 7.00 -8.50
N ALA A 34 1.76 6.61 -9.63
CA ALA A 34 2.42 6.73 -10.94
C ALA A 34 2.66 8.18 -11.40
N GLN A 35 1.96 9.15 -10.81
CA GLN A 35 2.04 10.57 -11.17
C GLN A 35 2.96 11.38 -10.24
N SER A 36 3.54 10.76 -9.20
CA SER A 36 4.32 11.48 -8.19
C SER A 36 5.46 10.65 -7.62
N HIS A 37 6.51 11.31 -7.15
CA HIS A 37 7.58 10.61 -6.43
C HIS A 37 7.04 9.92 -5.15
N PRO A 38 7.56 8.75 -4.77
CA PRO A 38 7.07 7.99 -3.61
C PRO A 38 7.04 8.78 -2.29
N ALA A 39 7.98 9.70 -2.08
CA ALA A 39 8.02 10.55 -0.90
C ALA A 39 6.84 11.52 -0.85
N SER A 40 6.56 12.22 -1.95
CA SER A 40 5.43 13.14 -2.07
C SER A 40 4.10 12.39 -1.92
N PHE A 41 3.96 11.23 -2.56
CA PHE A 41 2.80 10.36 -2.39
C PHE A 41 2.59 9.96 -0.91
N THR A 42 3.68 9.56 -0.24
CA THR A 42 3.64 9.19 1.19
C THR A 42 3.15 10.36 2.04
N ALA A 43 3.66 11.58 1.81
CA ALA A 43 3.28 12.76 2.56
C ALA A 43 1.79 13.11 2.35
N GLN A 44 1.32 13.13 1.09
CA GLN A 44 -0.05 13.44 0.74
C GLN A 44 -1.06 12.41 1.29
N LYS A 45 -0.70 11.13 1.30
CA LYS A 45 -1.60 10.03 1.69
C LYS A 45 -1.27 9.46 3.07
N LEU A 46 -0.46 10.15 3.89
CA LEU A 46 0.09 9.64 5.16
C LEU A 46 -0.99 9.07 6.09
N PHE A 47 -2.06 9.83 6.33
CA PHE A 47 -3.15 9.41 7.21
C PHE A 47 -3.91 8.18 6.68
N LEU A 48 -4.11 8.10 5.36
CA LEU A 48 -4.76 6.97 4.71
C LEU A 48 -3.86 5.73 4.73
N LEU A 49 -2.58 5.87 4.42
CA LEU A 49 -1.60 4.78 4.51
C LEU A 49 -1.51 4.21 5.92
N ASN A 50 -1.57 5.06 6.95
CA ASN A 50 -1.62 4.60 8.34
C ASN A 50 -2.89 3.80 8.66
N LYS A 51 -4.05 4.19 8.14
CA LYS A 51 -5.30 3.41 8.27
C LYS A 51 -5.19 2.07 7.52
N LEU A 52 -4.66 2.08 6.31
CA LEU A 52 -4.46 0.88 5.49
C LEU A 52 -3.48 -0.09 6.15
N ARG A 53 -2.39 0.40 6.75
CA ARG A 53 -1.42 -0.43 7.48
C ARG A 53 -2.04 -1.18 8.65
N ARG A 54 -2.96 -0.55 9.39
CA ARG A 54 -3.69 -1.20 10.48
C ARG A 54 -4.69 -2.24 9.98
N LYS A 55 -5.31 -1.99 8.82
CA LYS A 55 -6.36 -2.86 8.24
C LYS A 55 -5.82 -4.02 7.41
N PHE A 56 -4.73 -3.80 6.69
CA PHE A 56 -4.15 -4.71 5.71
C PHE A 56 -2.66 -4.91 6.00
N LEU A 57 -2.31 -5.29 7.24
CA LEU A 57 -0.92 -5.45 7.64
C LEU A 57 -0.22 -6.50 6.76
N TYR A 58 0.94 -6.14 6.20
CA TYR A 58 1.82 -7.12 5.56
C TYR A 58 2.62 -7.86 6.63
N GLN A 59 2.36 -9.16 6.74
CA GLN A 59 3.19 -10.08 7.52
C GLN A 59 4.11 -10.81 6.56
N ARG A 60 5.42 -10.77 6.83
CA ARG A 60 6.38 -11.58 6.08
C ARG A 60 6.12 -13.06 6.39
N PRO A 61 6.19 -13.97 5.40
CA PRO A 61 5.93 -15.41 5.59
C PRO A 61 6.74 -16.06 6.73
N GLU A 62 7.94 -15.56 7.00
CA GLU A 62 8.84 -16.02 8.09
C GLU A 62 8.23 -15.88 9.50
N ASN A 63 7.19 -15.05 9.68
CA ASN A 63 6.54 -14.84 10.98
C ASN A 63 5.26 -15.70 11.18
N LEU A 64 4.94 -16.59 10.24
CA LEU A 64 3.77 -17.48 10.29
C LEU A 64 4.16 -18.93 10.64
N SER A 65 5.34 -19.13 11.23
CA SER A 65 5.88 -20.42 11.66
C SER A 65 5.72 -20.62 13.16
#